data_AF-A0A9P6WTE7-F1
#
_entry.id   AF-A0A9P6WTE7-F1
#
_cell.length_a   1.000
_cell.length_b   1.000
_cell.length_c   1.000
_cell.angle_alpha   90.00
_cell.angle_beta   90.00
_cell.angle_gamma   90.00
#
_symmetry.space_group_name_H-M   'P 1'
#
loop_
_entity.id
_entity.type
_entity.pdbx_description
1 polymer ?
#
loop_
_entity_poly.entity_id
_entity_poly.type
_entity_poly.pdbx_seq_one_letter_code
_entity_poly.pdbx_strand_id
1 'polypeptide(L)'
;MLVRAATNFAAEIEDVMAWLTTHLKARTQGIIDRLESAVQSGELKPGTDVQALGDYYAVVLHGLSVLARDGVGKARLLAMIPPALGALDAVLRQGPSRP
;
A
#
# COMPACT_ATOMS: atom_id res chain seq x y z
N MET A 1 -23.69 -7.78 2.98
CA MET A 1 -24.18 -7.04 1.79
C MET A 1 -24.73 -5.69 2.23
N LEU A 2 -23.91 -4.62 2.15
CA LEU A 2 -24.29 -3.25 2.52
C LEU A 2 -24.86 -2.52 1.29
N VAL A 3 -26.13 -2.74 0.98
CA VAL A 3 -26.83 -2.06 -0.14
C VAL A 3 -27.91 -1.07 0.35
N ARG A 4 -28.07 -0.84 1.67
CA ARG A 4 -29.24 -0.09 2.21
C ARG A 4 -28.96 1.23 2.96
N ALA A 5 -27.86 1.93 2.69
CA ALA A 5 -27.63 3.26 3.29
C ALA A 5 -27.38 4.41 2.28
N ALA A 6 -27.27 4.12 0.98
CA ALA A 6 -26.76 5.08 0.00
C ALA A 6 -27.74 6.21 -0.40
N THR A 7 -29.04 6.09 -0.14
CA THR A 7 -30.01 7.03 -0.74
C THR A 7 -30.22 8.33 0.06
N ASN A 8 -29.83 8.39 1.35
CA ASN A 8 -30.08 9.58 2.20
C ASN A 8 -28.81 10.34 2.63
N PHE A 9 -27.62 9.88 2.23
CA PHE A 9 -26.35 10.47 2.66
C PHE A 9 -25.47 10.91 1.47
N ALA A 10 -26.00 11.01 0.25
CA ALA A 10 -25.18 11.14 -0.96
C ALA A 10 -24.16 12.31 -0.90
N ALA A 11 -24.54 13.48 -0.39
CA ALA A 11 -23.62 14.62 -0.24
C ALA A 11 -22.61 14.44 0.91
N GLU A 12 -23.04 13.91 2.06
CA GLU A 12 -22.17 13.67 3.22
C GLU A 12 -21.20 12.49 2.98
N ILE A 13 -21.61 11.49 2.20
CA ILE A 13 -20.76 10.40 1.72
C ILE A 13 -19.74 10.94 0.72
N GLU A 14 -20.10 11.88 -0.16
CA GLU A 14 -19.18 12.43 -1.15
C GLU A 14 -18.00 13.15 -0.48
N ASP A 15 -18.26 13.97 0.54
CA ASP A 15 -17.22 14.63 1.34
C ASP A 15 -16.34 13.64 2.11
N VAL A 16 -16.96 12.62 2.72
CA VAL A 16 -16.22 11.54 3.42
C VAL A 16 -15.36 10.74 2.42
N MET A 17 -15.88 10.44 1.23
CA MET A 17 -15.16 9.72 0.19
C MET A 17 -14.02 10.56 -0.41
N ALA A 18 -14.21 11.87 -0.59
CA ALA A 18 -13.15 12.79 -1.01
C ALA A 18 -12.03 12.89 0.05
N TRP A 19 -12.40 12.96 1.33
CA TRP A 19 -11.45 12.97 2.45
C TRP A 19 -10.65 11.66 2.54
N LEU A 20 -11.32 10.51 2.46
CA LEU A 20 -10.67 9.19 2.45
C LEU A 20 -9.75 9.01 1.24
N THR A 21 -10.17 9.46 0.06
CA THR A 21 -9.35 9.41 -1.17
C THR A 21 -8.10 10.27 -1.03
N THR A 22 -8.22 11.46 -0.44
CA THR A 22 -7.09 12.35 -0.17
C THR A 22 -6.11 11.71 0.81
N HIS A 23 -6.61 11.05 1.86
CA HIS A 23 -5.75 10.40 2.86
C HIS A 23 -5.05 9.15 2.31
N LEU A 24 -5.72 8.38 1.46
CA LEU A 24 -5.13 7.25 0.75
C LEU A 24 -4.05 7.71 -0.24
N LYS A 25 -4.32 8.78 -1.01
CA LYS A 25 -3.34 9.38 -1.91
C LYS A 25 -2.10 9.88 -1.16
N ALA A 26 -2.28 10.57 -0.03
CA ALA A 26 -1.16 11.04 0.79
C ALA A 26 -0.31 9.89 1.35
N ARG A 27 -0.95 8.77 1.76
CA ARG A 27 -0.25 7.56 2.20
C ARG A 27 0.54 6.90 1.06
N THR A 28 -0.06 6.77 -0.12
CA THR A 28 0.62 6.21 -1.30
C THR A 28 1.79 7.08 -1.72
N GLN A 29 1.64 8.40 -1.69
CA GLN A 29 2.71 9.33 -2.06
C GLN A 29 3.94 9.16 -1.17
N GLY A 30 3.76 9.03 0.15
CA GLY A 30 4.90 8.81 1.06
C GLY A 30 5.67 7.51 0.80
N ILE A 31 5.00 6.47 0.28
CA ILE A 31 5.67 5.22 -0.13
C ILE A 31 6.46 5.45 -1.42
N ILE A 32 5.84 6.11 -2.40
CA ILE A 32 6.48 6.44 -3.68
C ILE A 32 7.73 7.29 -3.44
N ASP A 33 7.63 8.37 -2.66
CA ASP A 33 8.75 9.27 -2.36
C ASP A 33 9.94 8.51 -1.73
N ARG A 34 9.66 7.56 -0.83
CA ARG A 34 10.70 6.71 -0.22
C ARG A 34 11.34 5.76 -1.22
N LEU A 35 10.56 5.19 -2.13
CA LEU A 35 11.05 4.30 -3.18
C LEU A 35 11.88 5.06 -4.23
N GLU A 36 11.50 6.29 -4.58
CA GLU A 36 12.30 7.17 -5.44
C GLU A 36 13.65 7.48 -4.81
N SER A 37 13.65 7.83 -3.52
CA SER A 37 14.89 8.01 -2.75
C SER A 37 15.74 6.73 -2.70
N ALA A 38 15.11 5.55 -2.65
CA ALA A 38 15.80 4.26 -2.70
C ALA A 38 16.49 3.99 -4.05
N VAL A 39 15.86 4.40 -5.16
CA VAL A 39 16.49 4.32 -6.49
C VAL A 39 17.69 5.26 -6.57
N GLN A 40 17.52 6.51 -6.11
CA GLN A 40 18.56 7.54 -6.14
C GLN A 40 19.78 7.18 -5.28
N SER A 41 19.56 6.59 -4.10
CA SER A 41 20.61 6.10 -3.19
C SER A 41 21.24 4.77 -3.65
N GLY A 42 20.63 4.12 -4.65
CA GLY A 42 21.14 2.87 -5.21
C GLY A 42 20.76 1.60 -4.45
N GLU A 43 19.80 1.68 -3.53
CA GLU A 43 19.23 0.54 -2.81
C GLU A 43 18.38 -0.37 -3.72
N LEU A 44 17.74 0.19 -4.75
CA LEU A 44 16.90 -0.55 -5.72
C LEU A 44 17.61 -0.74 -7.06
N LYS A 45 17.30 -1.83 -7.77
CA LYS A 45 17.81 -2.10 -9.13
C LYS A 45 17.51 -0.91 -10.06
N PRO A 46 18.45 -0.51 -10.94
CA PRO A 46 18.18 0.52 -11.95
C PRO A 46 16.97 0.13 -12.81
N GLY A 47 16.11 1.10 -13.14
CA GLY A 47 14.90 0.86 -13.93
C GLY A 47 13.74 0.21 -13.17
N THR A 48 13.81 0.13 -11.83
CA THR A 48 12.65 -0.24 -11.02
C THR A 48 11.51 0.73 -11.29
N ASP A 49 10.34 0.21 -11.66
CA ASP A 49 9.11 1.00 -11.78
C ASP A 49 8.59 1.35 -10.38
N VAL A 50 9.00 2.53 -9.90
CA VAL A 50 8.66 3.02 -8.56
C VAL A 50 7.16 3.25 -8.41
N GLN A 51 6.50 3.75 -9.46
CA GLN A 51 5.07 4.01 -9.43
C GLN A 51 4.30 2.69 -9.27
N ALA A 52 4.61 1.69 -10.10
CA ALA A 52 3.96 0.38 -10.02
C ALA A 52 4.20 -0.30 -8.65
N LEU A 53 5.41 -0.19 -8.10
CA LEU A 53 5.73 -0.75 -6.79
C LEU A 53 5.01 0.00 -5.65
N GLY A 54 4.91 1.33 -5.74
CA GLY A 54 4.16 2.15 -4.80
C GLY A 54 2.67 1.82 -4.81
N ASP A 55 2.08 1.70 -6.01
CA ASP A 55 0.67 1.34 -6.20
C ASP A 55 0.38 -0.08 -5.66
N TYR A 56 1.28 -1.03 -5.88
CA TYR A 56 1.19 -2.37 -5.28
C TYR A 56 1.09 -2.29 -3.75
N TYR A 57 1.98 -1.55 -3.09
CA TYR A 57 1.95 -1.42 -1.64
C TYR A 57 0.74 -0.67 -1.11
N ALA A 58 0.23 0.33 -1.87
CA ALA A 58 -1.02 0.99 -1.55
C ALA A 58 -2.19 0.00 -1.54
N VAL A 59 -2.28 -0.86 -2.56
CA VAL A 59 -3.31 -1.91 -2.65
C VAL A 59 -3.17 -2.93 -1.51
N VAL A 60 -1.96 -3.38 -1.20
CA VAL A 60 -1.71 -4.32 -0.09
C VAL A 60 -2.16 -3.74 1.25
N LEU A 61 -1.75 -2.51 1.57
CA LEU A 61 -2.12 -1.84 2.82
C LEU A 61 -3.64 -1.60 2.91
N HIS A 62 -4.26 -1.25 1.79
CA HIS A 62 -5.71 -1.10 1.72
C HIS A 62 -6.41 -2.44 1.98
N GLY A 63 -5.99 -3.52 1.30
CA GLY A 63 -6.54 -4.86 1.48
C GLY A 63 -6.43 -5.36 2.92
N LEU A 64 -5.28 -5.14 3.57
CA LEU A 64 -5.08 -5.48 4.98
C LEU A 64 -6.06 -4.71 5.90
N SER A 65 -6.32 -3.43 5.59
CA SER A 65 -7.26 -2.60 6.36
C SER A 65 -8.70 -3.10 6.22
N VAL A 66 -9.12 -3.48 5.01
CA VAL A 66 -10.44 -4.06 4.75
C VAL A 66 -10.61 -5.40 5.48
N LEU A 67 -9.63 -6.29 5.38
CA LEU A 67 -9.67 -7.59 6.06
C LEU A 67 -9.70 -7.45 7.59
N ALA A 68 -8.95 -6.50 8.15
CA ALA A 68 -8.98 -6.19 9.58
C ALA A 68 -10.37 -5.71 10.02
N ARG A 69 -10.98 -4.79 9.25
CA ARG A 69 -12.35 -4.32 9.49
C ARG A 69 -13.36 -5.46 9.45
N ASP A 70 -13.19 -6.40 8.54
CA ASP A 70 -14.05 -7.56 8.36
C ASP A 70 -13.78 -8.68 9.40
N GLY A 71 -12.90 -8.42 10.40
CA GLY A 71 -12.70 -9.29 11.56
C GLY A 71 -11.65 -10.39 11.38
N VAL A 72 -10.81 -10.31 10.34
CA VAL A 72 -9.73 -11.28 10.13
C VAL A 72 -8.70 -11.17 11.27
N GLY A 73 -8.39 -12.32 11.88
CA GLY A 73 -7.50 -12.37 13.04
C GLY A 73 -6.07 -11.87 12.75
N LYS A 74 -5.47 -11.21 13.75
CA LYS A 74 -4.13 -10.59 13.69
C LYS A 74 -3.05 -11.51 13.11
N ALA A 75 -3.00 -12.77 13.55
CA ALA A 75 -2.00 -13.74 13.09
C ALA A 75 -2.07 -13.95 11.56
N ARG A 76 -3.30 -14.01 11.01
CA ARG A 76 -3.53 -14.20 9.59
C ARG A 76 -3.18 -12.96 8.78
N LEU A 77 -3.44 -11.75 9.30
CA LEU A 77 -3.02 -10.50 8.66
C LEU A 77 -1.48 -10.37 8.63
N LEU A 78 -0.81 -10.69 9.75
CA LEU A 78 0.65 -10.67 9.82
C LEU A 78 1.29 -11.68 8.86
N ALA A 79 0.68 -12.85 8.68
CA ALA A 79 1.16 -13.86 7.73
C ALA A 79 1.14 -13.40 6.26
N MET A 80 0.42 -12.32 5.93
CA MET A 80 0.41 -11.74 4.58
C MET A 80 1.59 -10.77 4.34
N ILE A 81 2.29 -10.34 5.39
CA ILE A 81 3.41 -9.39 5.26
C ILE A 81 4.63 -10.01 4.57
N PRO A 82 5.12 -11.21 4.95
CA PRO A 82 6.27 -11.81 4.28
C PRO A 82 6.12 -11.96 2.75
N PRO A 83 5.02 -12.51 2.19
CA PRO A 83 4.87 -12.56 0.74
C PRO A 83 4.74 -11.18 0.11
N ALA A 84 4.17 -10.20 0.81
CA ALA A 84 4.11 -8.82 0.32
C ALA A 84 5.52 -8.21 0.18
N LEU A 85 6.39 -8.41 1.19
CA LEU A 85 7.78 -7.93 1.17
C LEU A 85 8.64 -8.60 0.11
N GLY A 86 8.29 -9.83 -0.32
CA GLY A 86 8.96 -10.49 -1.44
C GLY A 86 8.95 -9.68 -2.75
N ALA A 87 7.96 -8.81 -2.95
CA ALA A 87 7.93 -7.88 -4.08
C ALA A 87 9.04 -6.80 -3.99
N LEU A 88 9.34 -6.32 -2.77
CA LEU A 88 10.48 -5.42 -2.55
C LEU A 88 11.80 -6.18 -2.71
N ASP A 89 11.92 -7.37 -2.14
CA ASP A 89 13.14 -8.19 -2.24
C ASP A 89 13.51 -8.47 -3.71
N ALA A 90 12.52 -8.66 -4.56
CA ALA A 90 12.72 -8.87 -5.99
C ALA A 90 13.39 -7.68 -6.71
N VAL A 91 13.23 -6.45 -6.20
CA VAL A 91 13.77 -5.22 -6.78
C VAL A 91 14.93 -4.63 -6.00
N LEU A 92 15.22 -5.12 -4.79
CA LEU A 92 16.40 -4.71 -4.04
C LEU A 92 17.66 -5.03 -4.86
N ARG A 93 18.60 -4.08 -4.86
CA ARG A 93 19.95 -4.33 -5.35
C ARG A 93 20.63 -5.23 -4.32
N GLN A 94 21.05 -6.42 -4.73
CA GLN A 94 21.90 -7.23 -3.86
C GLN A 94 23.25 -6.50 -3.73
N GLY A 95 23.47 -5.85 -2.58
CA GLY A 95 24.82 -5.45 -2.19
C GLY A 95 25.70 -6.70 -2.02
N PRO A 96 27.03 -6.57 -2.06
CA PRO A 96 27.90 -7.72 -1.84
C PRO A 96 27.48 -8.40 -0.53
N SER A 97 27.28 -9.71 -0.60
CA SER A 97 26.98 -10.57 0.54
C SER A 97 27.85 -10.13 1.71
N ARG A 98 27.22 -9.56 2.74
CA ARG A 98 27.95 -9.13 3.94
C ARG A 98 28.61 -10.40 4.52
N PRO A 99 29.93 -10.41 4.72
CA PRO A 99 30.67 -11.59 5.17
C PRO A 99 30.24 -12.03 6.58
#